data_AF-A0A1C4YE99-F1
#
_entry.id   AF-A0A1C4YE99-F1
#
_cell.length_a   1.000
_cell.length_b   1.000
_cell.length_c   1.000
_cell.angle_alpha   90.00
_cell.angle_beta   90.00
_cell.angle_gamma   90.00
#
_symmetry.space_group_name_H-M   'P 1'
#
loop_
_entity.id
_entity.type
_entity.pdbx_description
1 polymer ?
#
loop_
_entity_poly.entity_id
_entity_poly.type
_entity_poly.pdbx_seq_one_letter_code
_entity_poly.pdbx_strand_id
1 'polypeptide(L)'
;MAAFLTAFIVLEWSLAKLAMGAGIDYDPNAQRLATNLAEEGVIDKETLARVRTFQDMRNRLMHGVQGPTPIKTDVKELLSTLASVQSTAVDPLEA
;
A
#
# COMPACT_ATOMS: atom_id res chain seq x y z
N MET A 1 1.90 -10.06 13.56
CA MET A 1 1.82 -8.60 13.85
C MET A 1 3.04 -7.84 13.32
N ALA A 2 4.24 -8.02 13.87
CA ALA A 2 5.44 -7.28 13.43
C ALA A 2 5.70 -7.39 11.92
N ALA A 3 5.66 -8.61 11.36
CA ALA A 3 5.84 -8.84 9.92
C ALA A 3 4.84 -8.08 9.04
N PHE A 4 3.58 -7.98 9.48
CA PHE A 4 2.56 -7.21 8.76
C PHE A 4 2.89 -5.71 8.77
N LEU A 5 3.21 -5.15 9.95
CA LEU A 5 3.55 -3.73 10.08
C LEU A 5 4.80 -3.37 9.28
N THR A 6 5.83 -4.23 9.30
CA THR A 6 7.03 -4.03 8.47
C THR A 6 6.68 -4.03 6.98
N ALA A 7 5.92 -5.02 6.50
CA ALA A 7 5.51 -5.07 5.10
C ALA A 7 4.61 -3.88 4.72
N PHE A 8 3.78 -3.39 5.64
CA PHE A 8 2.91 -2.24 5.43
C PHE A 8 3.70 -0.95 5.28
N ILE A 9 4.72 -0.73 6.11
CA ILE A 9 5.63 0.42 5.96
C ILE A 9 6.31 0.38 4.59
N VAL A 10 6.74 -0.80 4.12
CA VAL A 10 7.34 -0.92 2.78
C VAL A 10 6.33 -0.57 1.68
N LEU A 11 5.07 -0.98 1.83
CA LEU A 11 3.98 -0.60 0.93
C LEU A 11 3.77 0.93 0.90
N GLU A 12 3.75 1.60 2.06
CA GLU A 12 3.64 3.06 2.16
C GLU A 12 4.75 3.76 1.36
N TRP A 13 6.00 3.30 1.54
CA TRP A 13 7.14 3.84 0.79
C TRP A 13 7.04 3.57 -0.72
N SER A 14 6.55 2.40 -1.12
CA SER A 14 6.36 2.06 -2.54
C SER A 14 5.28 2.94 -3.19
N LEU A 15 4.16 3.18 -2.51
CA LEU A 15 3.12 4.09 -2.97
C LEU A 15 3.62 5.54 -3.05
N ALA A 16 4.40 5.99 -2.06
CA ALA A 16 5.03 7.32 -2.09
C ALA A 16 5.97 7.50 -3.28
N LYS A 17 6.77 6.48 -3.61
CA LYS A 17 7.64 6.50 -4.79
C LYS A 17 6.85 6.58 -6.09
N LEU A 18 5.77 5.80 -6.22
CA LEU A 18 4.88 5.90 -7.37
C LEU A 18 4.23 7.28 -7.49
N ALA A 19 3.74 7.83 -6.38
CA ALA A 19 3.13 9.15 -6.35
C ALA A 19 4.11 10.23 -6.80
N MET A 20 5.35 10.20 -6.30
CA MET A 20 6.41 11.10 -6.77
C MET A 20 6.69 10.96 -8.26
N GLY A 21 6.76 9.72 -8.78
CA GLY A 21 6.95 9.46 -10.21
C GLY A 21 5.78 9.93 -11.09
N ALA A 22 4.56 9.94 -10.53
CA ALA A 22 3.34 10.40 -11.19
C ALA A 22 3.05 11.90 -10.97
N GLY A 23 3.88 12.62 -10.23
CA GLY A 23 3.64 14.03 -9.89
C GLY A 23 2.47 14.27 -8.91
N ILE A 24 2.11 13.24 -8.13
CA ILE A 24 1.05 13.29 -7.12
C ILE A 24 1.67 13.66 -5.76
N ASP A 25 1.04 14.60 -5.06
CA ASP A 25 1.47 15.00 -3.71
C ASP A 25 1.43 13.83 -2.71
N TYR A 26 2.46 13.79 -1.86
CA TYR A 26 2.54 12.79 -0.80
C TYR A 26 1.44 12.99 0.26
N ASP A 27 0.76 11.90 0.62
CA ASP A 27 -0.15 11.83 1.78
C ASP A 27 0.31 10.70 2.72
N PRO A 28 0.45 10.95 4.04
CA PRO A 28 0.83 9.92 5.02
C PRO A 28 -0.24 8.85 5.24
N ASN A 29 -1.43 9.00 4.66
CA ASN A 29 -2.48 8.00 4.63
C ASN A 29 -2.36 7.15 3.35
N ALA A 30 -1.90 5.91 3.48
CA ALA A 30 -1.68 5.00 2.35
C ALA A 30 -2.93 4.81 1.48
N GLN A 31 -4.12 4.76 2.09
CA GLN A 31 -5.39 4.65 1.37
C GLN A 31 -5.70 5.90 0.54
N ARG A 32 -5.44 7.11 1.07
CA ARG A 32 -5.69 8.34 0.31
C ARG A 32 -4.71 8.46 -0.85
N LEU A 33 -3.43 8.20 -0.59
CA LEU A 33 -2.40 8.19 -1.63
C LEU A 33 -2.72 7.17 -2.74
N ALA A 34 -3.14 5.95 -2.38
CA ALA A 34 -3.59 4.96 -3.34
C ALA A 34 -4.86 5.37 -4.10
N THR A 35 -5.75 6.16 -3.48
CA THR A 35 -6.94 6.68 -4.17
C THR A 35 -6.53 7.64 -5.28
N ASN A 36 -5.65 8.60 -4.98
CA ASN A 36 -5.12 9.54 -5.98
C ASN A 36 -4.39 8.79 -7.11
N LEU A 37 -3.55 7.81 -6.78
CA LEU A 37 -2.86 6.97 -7.76
C LEU A 37 -3.83 6.19 -8.67
N ALA A 38 -4.96 5.73 -8.14
CA ALA A 38 -5.97 5.02 -8.92
C ALA A 38 -6.80 5.97 -9.82
N GLU A 39 -7.04 7.20 -9.37
CA GLU A 39 -7.71 8.25 -10.16
C GLU A 39 -6.87 8.65 -11.37
N GLU A 40 -5.55 8.73 -11.20
CA GLU A 40 -4.58 8.95 -12.29
C GLU A 40 -4.29 7.69 -13.11
N GLY A 41 -4.93 6.56 -12.80
CA GLY A 41 -4.76 5.29 -13.53
C GLY A 41 -3.40 4.61 -13.36
N VAL A 42 -2.59 5.06 -12.40
CA VAL A 42 -1.27 4.49 -12.09
C VAL A 42 -1.40 3.10 -11.47
N ILE A 43 -2.40 2.89 -10.60
CA ILE A 43 -2.72 1.58 -10.03
C ILE A 43 -4.16 1.20 -10.37
N ASP A 44 -4.44 -0.10 -10.40
CA ASP A 44 -5.79 -0.60 -10.64
C ASP A 44 -6.69 -0.53 -9.38
N LYS A 45 -8.00 -0.70 -9.61
CA LYS A 45 -9.02 -0.68 -8.55
C LYS A 45 -8.84 -1.83 -7.55
N GLU A 46 -8.26 -2.95 -7.99
CA GLU A 46 -8.00 -4.10 -7.14
C GLU A 46 -6.91 -3.77 -6.11
N THR A 47 -5.80 -3.18 -6.56
CA THR A 47 -4.71 -2.70 -5.72
C THR A 47 -5.23 -1.68 -4.72
N LEU A 48 -6.05 -0.72 -5.15
CA LEU A 48 -6.71 0.23 -4.25
C LEU A 48 -7.55 -0.47 -3.16
N ALA A 49 -8.37 -1.45 -3.51
CA ALA A 49 -9.19 -2.20 -2.56
C ALA A 49 -8.35 -2.97 -1.53
N ARG A 50 -7.21 -3.53 -1.96
CA ARG A 50 -6.27 -4.20 -1.06
C ARG A 50 -5.57 -3.22 -0.12
N VAL A 51 -5.08 -2.08 -0.62
CA VAL A 51 -4.46 -1.04 0.21
C VAL A 51 -5.44 -0.54 1.28
N ARG A 52 -6.72 -0.33 0.92
CA ARG A 52 -7.78 0.02 1.88
C ARG A 52 -7.91 -1.01 3.00
N THR A 53 -7.99 -2.29 2.64
CA THR A 53 -8.04 -3.40 3.61
C THR A 53 -6.83 -3.36 4.55
N PHE A 54 -5.62 -3.19 4.02
CA PHE A 54 -4.42 -3.16 4.85
C PHE A 54 -4.33 -1.94 5.75
N GLN A 55 -4.76 -0.76 5.28
CA GLN A 55 -4.84 0.45 6.09
C GLN A 55 -5.80 0.26 7.28
N ASP A 56 -6.97 -0.33 7.04
CA ASP A 56 -7.93 -0.64 8.09
C ASP A 56 -7.36 -1.62 9.13
N MET A 57 -6.67 -2.66 8.67
CA MET A 57 -5.98 -3.61 9.55
C MET A 57 -4.89 -2.92 10.39
N ARG A 58 -4.07 -2.06 9.77
CA ARG A 58 -3.04 -1.27 10.45
C ARG A 58 -3.66 -0.34 11.50
N ASN A 59 -4.76 0.33 11.18
CA ASN A 59 -5.46 1.20 12.12
C ASN A 59 -6.00 0.42 13.32
N ARG A 60 -6.64 -0.74 13.11
CA ARG A 60 -7.13 -1.60 14.19
C ARG A 60 -6.01 -2.04 15.13
N LEU A 61 -4.86 -2.43 14.57
CA LEU A 61 -3.67 -2.81 15.34
C LEU A 61 -3.11 -1.65 16.16
N MET A 62 -2.95 -0.47 15.55
CA MET A 62 -2.35 0.70 16.21
C MET A 62 -3.24 1.28 17.31
N HIS A 63 -4.57 1.21 17.15
CA HIS A 63 -5.52 1.69 18.14
C HIS A 63 -5.89 0.64 19.21
N GLY A 64 -5.23 -0.53 19.20
CA GLY A 64 -5.48 -1.58 20.19
C GLY A 64 -6.92 -2.10 20.18
N VAL A 65 -7.65 -1.92 19.07
CA VAL A 65 -9.03 -2.39 18.93
C VAL A 65 -9.01 -3.91 18.91
N GLN A 66 -9.84 -4.56 19.73
CA GLN A 66 -10.03 -6.00 19.68
C GLN A 66 -10.49 -6.39 18.27
N GLY A 67 -9.60 -7.02 17.53
CA GLY A 67 -9.81 -7.49 16.18
C GLY A 67 -8.86 -8.64 15.88
N PRO A 68 -9.10 -9.38 14.79
CA PRO A 68 -8.23 -10.47 14.42
C PRO A 68 -6.81 -9.93 14.17
N THR A 69 -5.84 -10.50 14.87
CA THR A 69 -4.43 -10.29 14.57
C THR A 69 -4.16 -10.77 13.14
N PRO A 70 -3.37 -10.04 12.33
CA PRO A 70 -3.03 -10.48 10.98
C PRO A 70 -2.49 -11.89 11.00
N ILE A 71 -3.13 -12.75 10.21
CA ILE A 71 -2.72 -14.14 10.00
C ILE A 71 -1.72 -14.23 8.86
N LYS A 72 -1.15 -15.42 8.66
CA LYS A 72 -0.16 -15.66 7.60
C LYS A 72 -0.68 -15.33 6.20
N THR A 73 -1.98 -15.50 5.96
CA THR A 73 -2.62 -15.18 4.68
C THR A 73 -2.59 -13.69 4.40
N ASP A 74 -2.96 -12.85 5.37
CA ASP A 74 -2.96 -11.39 5.21
C ASP A 74 -1.56 -10.85 4.91
N VAL A 75 -0.53 -11.42 5.55
CA VAL A 75 0.87 -11.04 5.25
C VAL A 75 1.25 -11.45 3.82
N LYS A 76 0.82 -12.62 3.35
CA LYS A 76 1.08 -13.06 1.96
C LYS A 76 0.38 -12.16 0.95
N GLU A 77 -0.87 -11.79 1.20
CA GLU A 77 -1.63 -10.89 0.32
C GLU A 77 -1.00 -9.50 0.26
N LEU A 78 -0.53 -8.99 1.39
CA LEU A 78 0.21 -7.73 1.47
C LEU A 78 1.51 -7.80 0.65
N LEU A 79 2.30 -8.87 0.79
CA LEU A 79 3.52 -9.06 0.01
C LEU A 79 3.25 -9.20 -1.50
N SER A 80 2.16 -9.89 -1.88
CA SER A 80 1.75 -9.98 -3.29
C SER A 80 1.33 -8.62 -3.86
N THR A 81 0.62 -7.82 -3.06
CA THR A 81 0.21 -6.47 -3.46
C THR A 81 1.41 -5.55 -3.59
N LEU A 82 2.35 -5.64 -2.64
CA LEU A 82 3.61 -4.93 -2.70
C LEU A 82 4.40 -5.25 -3.98
N ALA A 83 4.51 -6.53 -4.34
CA ALA A 83 5.17 -6.95 -5.57
C ALA A 83 4.49 -6.36 -6.82
N SER A 84 3.16 -6.31 -6.84
CA SER A 84 2.39 -5.68 -7.92
C SER A 84 2.71 -4.18 -8.03
N VAL A 85 2.62 -3.45 -6.92
CA VAL A 85 2.93 -2.00 -6.85
C VAL A 85 4.37 -1.71 -7.29
N GLN A 86 5.32 -2.56 -6.90
CA GLN A 86 6.72 -2.41 -7.30
C GLN A 86 6.95 -2.71 -8.79
N SER A 87 6.19 -3.64 -9.38
CA SER A 87 6.26 -3.90 -10.82
C SER A 87 5.70 -2.76 -11.66
N THR A 88 4.75 -1.98 -11.12
CA THR A 88 4.26 -0.74 -11.73
C THR A 88 5.31 0.37 -11.73
N ALA A 89 6.29 0.31 -10.82
CA ALA A 89 7.29 1.38 -10.61
C ALA A 89 8.53 1.29 -11.53
N VAL A 90 8.51 0.45 -12.58
CA VAL A 90 9.55 0.34 -13.61
C VAL A 90 9.10 1.24 -14.78
N ASP A 91 9.70 2.39 -15.12
CA ASP A 91 11.12 2.77 -15.26
C ASP A 91 11.36 4.28 -14.97
N PRO A 92 12.33 4.66 -14.10
CA PRO A 92 12.89 6.01 -14.07
C PRO A 92 14.19 6.18 -14.87
N LEU A 93 14.68 5.15 -15.58
CA LEU A 93 16.00 5.15 -16.23
C LEU A 93 15.98 5.04 -17.78
N GLU A 94 14.80 5.17 -18.42
CA GLU A 94 14.69 5.27 -19.89
C GLU A 94 14.18 6.66 -20.38
N ALA A 95 14.72 7.75 -19.83
CA ALA A 95 14.47 9.11 -20.35
C ALA A 95 15.78 9.91 -20.51
#